data_AF-A0A9E3K2R9-F1
#
_entry.id   AF-A0A9E3K2R9-F1
#
_cell.length_a   1.000
_cell.length_b   1.000
_cell.length_c   1.000
_cell.angle_alpha   90.00
_cell.angle_beta   90.00
_cell.angle_gamma   90.00
#
_symmetry.space_group_name_H-M   'P 1'
#
loop_
_entity.id
_entity.type
_entity.pdbx_description
1 polymer ?
#
loop_
_entity_poly.entity_id
_entity_poly.type
_entity_poly.pdbx_seq_one_letter_code
_entity_poly.pdbx_strand_id
1 'polypeptide(L)'
;LKIQWPRPVEGQPQEPATLVLRVEGPTALEIQHSSDFILERVNRFFGWSAVGRLALRQAPPSRRAAPAESSAPDPKAVAEIAETLSAVEDAELRAALARLGASIKRN
;
A
#
# COMPACT_ATOMS: atom_id res chain seq x y z
N LEU A 1 1.39 11.78 -1.46
CA LEU A 1 0.70 11.78 -2.77
C LEU A 1 -0.78 12.05 -2.52
N LYS A 2 -1.44 12.88 -3.34
CA LYS A 2 -2.89 13.15 -3.24
C LYS A 2 -3.48 13.34 -4.64
N ILE A 3 -4.70 12.86 -4.87
CA ILE A 3 -5.48 13.16 -6.07
C ILE A 3 -6.52 14.22 -5.71
N GLN A 4 -6.59 15.30 -6.49
CA GLN A 4 -7.58 16.37 -6.34
C GLN A 4 -8.59 16.29 -7.48
N TRP A 5 -9.84 15.99 -7.11
CA TRP A 5 -10.96 15.95 -8.04
C TRP A 5 -11.63 17.33 -8.12
N PRO A 6 -11.93 17.82 -9.32
CA PRO A 6 -12.77 19.00 -9.47
C PRO A 6 -14.17 18.71 -8.93
N ARG A 7 -14.87 19.75 -8.45
CA ARG A 7 -16.25 19.59 -8.00
C ARG A 7 -17.14 19.32 -9.22
N PRO A 8 -18.01 18.30 -9.20
CA PRO A 8 -18.96 18.09 -10.28
C PRO A 8 -19.91 19.28 -10.35
N VAL A 9 -20.14 19.77 -11.57
CA VAL A 9 -21.13 20.81 -11.87
C VAL A 9 -22.25 20.14 -12.65
N GLU A 10 -23.49 20.32 -12.20
CA GLU A 10 -24.66 19.70 -12.84
C GLU A 10 -24.77 20.12 -14.31
N GLY A 11 -24.99 19.14 -15.18
CA GLY A 11 -25.07 19.35 -16.63
C GLY A 11 -23.72 19.50 -17.34
N GLN A 12 -22.59 19.45 -16.64
CA GLN A 12 -21.26 19.47 -17.26
C GLN A 12 -20.57 18.10 -17.23
N PRO A 13 -19.75 17.77 -18.25
CA PRO A 13 -18.90 16.59 -18.21
C PRO A 13 -17.96 16.64 -17.01
N GLN A 14 -17.71 15.46 -16.41
CA GLN A 14 -16.75 15.36 -15.32
C GLN A 14 -15.34 15.65 -15.83
N GLU A 15 -14.68 16.65 -15.24
CA GLU A 15 -13.30 16.99 -15.56
C GLU A 15 -12.29 16.00 -14.91
N PRO A 16 -11.17 15.70 -15.59
CA PRO A 16 -10.10 14.87 -15.02
C PRO A 16 -9.45 15.49 -13.78
N ALA A 17 -8.97 14.64 -12.87
CA ALA A 17 -8.29 15.07 -11.65
C ALA A 17 -6.88 15.63 -11.88
N THR A 18 -6.37 16.29 -10.84
CA THR A 18 -4.95 16.63 -10.69
C THR A 18 -4.27 15.71 -9.69
N LEU A 19 -3.20 15.02 -10.11
CA LEU A 19 -2.31 14.27 -9.24
C LEU A 19 -1.27 15.21 -8.63
N VAL A 20 -1.27 15.36 -7.31
CA VAL A 20 -0.32 16.18 -6.56
C VAL A 20 0.77 15.31 -5.96
N LEU A 21 1.98 15.46 -6.47
CA LEU A 21 3.18 14.75 -6.02
C LEU A 21 4.07 15.69 -5.18
N ARG A 22 4.50 15.22 -4.03
CA ARG A 22 5.57 15.86 -3.27
C ARG A 22 6.89 15.30 -3.75
N VAL A 23 7.82 16.18 -4.09
CA VAL A 23 9.11 15.82 -4.67
C VAL A 23 10.23 16.57 -3.97
N GLU A 24 11.39 15.93 -3.85
CA GLU A 24 12.62 16.64 -3.48
C GLU A 24 13.04 17.52 -4.65
N GLY A 25 13.60 18.71 -4.35
CA GLY A 25 13.95 19.71 -5.35
C GLY A 25 14.74 19.17 -6.56
N PRO A 26 15.83 18.40 -6.34
CA PRO A 26 16.66 17.87 -7.44
C PRO A 26 15.92 16.93 -8.40
N THR A 27 14.97 16.14 -7.92
CA THR A 27 14.25 15.13 -8.71
C THR A 27 13.03 15.72 -9.46
N ALA A 28 12.65 16.97 -9.17
CA ALA A 28 11.45 17.57 -9.76
C ALA A 28 11.52 17.66 -11.29
N LEU A 29 12.70 17.95 -11.84
CA LEU A 29 12.90 18.12 -13.29
C LEU A 29 12.75 16.78 -14.03
N GLU A 30 13.34 15.71 -13.51
CA GLU A 30 13.22 14.37 -14.08
C GLU A 30 11.76 13.89 -14.12
N ILE A 31 11.03 14.13 -13.02
CA ILE A 31 9.60 13.81 -12.93
C ILE A 31 8.80 14.66 -13.92
N GLN A 32 9.14 15.94 -14.08
CA GLN A 32 8.49 16.83 -15.03
C GLN A 32 8.67 16.33 -16.47
N HIS A 33 9.88 15.93 -16.87
CA HIS A 33 10.13 15.34 -18.19
C HIS A 33 9.40 14.01 -18.41
N SER A 34 9.16 13.26 -17.33
CA SER A 34 8.45 11.97 -17.38
C SER A 34 6.93 12.10 -17.16
N SER A 35 6.38 13.32 -17.11
CA SER A 35 4.99 13.56 -16.69
C SER A 35 3.97 12.80 -17.53
N ASP A 36 4.13 12.79 -18.86
CA ASP A 36 3.19 12.15 -19.77
C ASP A 36 3.16 10.63 -19.56
N PHE A 37 4.33 10.03 -19.37
CA PHE A 37 4.46 8.61 -19.06
C PHE A 37 3.84 8.27 -17.70
N ILE A 38 4.02 9.12 -16.69
CA ILE A 38 3.40 8.94 -15.37
C ILE A 38 1.88 8.99 -15.50
N LEU A 39 1.33 9.98 -16.22
CA LEU A 39 -0.11 10.11 -16.43
C LEU A 39 -0.70 8.92 -17.19
N GLU A 40 0.00 8.43 -18.22
CA GLU A 40 -0.41 7.24 -18.96
C GLU A 40 -0.50 6.01 -18.05
N ARG A 41 0.52 5.76 -17.23
CA ARG A 41 0.54 4.63 -16.29
C ARG A 41 -0.55 4.73 -15.23
N VAL A 42 -0.79 5.93 -14.70
CA VAL A 42 -1.85 6.19 -13.73
C VAL A 42 -3.22 5.93 -14.35
N ASN A 43 -3.49 6.46 -15.54
CA ASN A 43 -4.78 6.26 -16.21
C ASN A 43 -4.96 4.82 -16.68
N ARG A 44 -3.89 4.11 -17.05
CA ARG A 44 -3.93 2.67 -17.32
C ARG A 44 -4.36 1.87 -16.09
N PHE A 45 -3.88 2.24 -14.91
CA PHE A 45 -4.33 1.62 -13.65
C PHE A 45 -5.82 1.88 -13.39
N PHE A 46 -6.33 3.08 -13.68
CA PHE A 46 -7.75 3.40 -13.53
C PHE A 46 -8.64 2.77 -14.62
N GLY A 47 -8.11 2.51 -15.81
CA GLY A 47 -8.87 2.00 -16.96
C GLY A 47 -9.64 3.08 -17.74
N TRP A 48 -9.46 4.36 -17.38
CA TRP A 48 -10.07 5.52 -18.05
C TRP A 48 -9.23 6.78 -17.77
N SER A 49 -9.51 7.89 -18.45
CA SER A 49 -8.79 9.18 -18.33
C SER A 49 -9.13 9.92 -17.02
N ALA A 50 -8.81 9.30 -15.89
CA ALA A 50 -9.11 9.78 -14.54
C ALA A 50 -8.31 11.03 -14.14
N VAL A 51 -7.05 11.13 -14.56
CA VAL A 51 -6.12 12.20 -14.19
C VAL A 51 -5.62 12.90 -15.45
N GLY A 52 -5.83 14.21 -15.53
CA GLY A 52 -5.42 15.03 -16.67
C GLY A 52 -4.20 15.91 -16.38
N ARG A 53 -3.82 16.07 -15.12
CA ARG A 53 -2.75 16.99 -14.72
C ARG A 53 -1.85 16.40 -13.64
N LEU A 54 -0.55 16.61 -13.80
CA LEU A 54 0.46 16.38 -12.76
C LEU A 54 0.88 17.72 -12.14
N ALA A 55 0.82 17.83 -10.81
CA ALA A 55 1.27 18.99 -10.07
C ALA A 55 2.37 18.59 -9.08
N LEU A 56 3.55 19.18 -9.23
CA LEU A 56 4.69 18.95 -8.36
C LEU A 56 4.72 19.99 -7.23
N ARG A 57 4.88 19.52 -6.00
CA ARG A 57 5.07 20.36 -4.81
C ARG A 57 6.43 20.03 -4.21
N GLN A 58 7.34 20.99 -4.24
CA GLN A 58 8.65 20.84 -3.60
C GLN A 58 8.48 20.86 -2.09
N ALA A 59 8.61 19.69 -1.49
CA ALA A 59 8.54 19.46 -0.05
C ALA A 59 9.13 18.08 0.22
N PRO A 60 9.74 17.85 1.40
CA PRO A 60 10.19 16.53 1.78
C PRO A 60 9.07 15.50 1.56
N PRO A 61 9.33 14.40 0.82
CA PRO A 61 8.33 13.38 0.58
C PRO A 61 7.95 12.76 1.92
N SER A 62 6.67 12.41 2.07
CA SER A 62 6.24 11.65 3.25
C SER A 62 6.97 10.32 3.25
N ARG A 63 7.80 10.06 4.27
CA ARG A 63 8.28 8.69 4.52
C ARG A 63 7.07 7.84 4.87
N ARG A 64 6.72 6.90 3.98
CA ARG A 64 5.84 5.80 4.36
C ARG A 64 6.59 5.03 5.43
N ALA A 65 6.01 4.89 6.63
CA ALA A 65 6.56 4.00 7.63
C ALA A 65 6.72 2.62 6.97
N ALA A 66 7.88 1.99 7.15
CA ALA A 66 8.04 0.61 6.75
C ALA A 66 6.88 -0.19 7.38
N PRO A 67 6.26 -1.14 6.64
CA PRO A 67 5.34 -2.07 7.26
C PRO A 67 6.01 -2.61 8.51
N ALA A 68 5.34 -2.51 9.66
CA ALA A 68 5.89 -3.04 10.89
C ALA A 68 6.26 -4.51 10.64
N GLU A 69 7.50 -4.88 10.92
CA GLU A 69 7.89 -6.28 10.87
C GLU A 69 6.93 -7.07 11.75
N SER A 70 6.37 -8.16 11.21
CA SER A 70 5.48 -9.00 12.00
C SER A 70 6.30 -9.60 13.13
N SER A 71 6.10 -9.10 14.35
CA SER A 71 6.68 -9.70 15.55
C SER A 71 6.34 -11.19 15.62
N ALA A 72 7.26 -11.99 16.16
CA ALA A 72 7.02 -13.41 16.41
C ALA A 72 5.74 -13.61 17.24
N PRO A 73 4.99 -14.70 17.01
CA PRO A 73 3.80 -15.01 17.81
C PRO A 73 4.16 -15.19 19.28
N ASP A 74 3.24 -14.82 20.18
CA ASP A 74 3.40 -14.99 21.62
C ASP A 74 3.66 -16.48 21.97
N PRO A 75 4.76 -16.81 22.68
CA PRO A 75 5.05 -18.17 23.11
C PRO A 75 3.87 -18.86 23.83
N LYS A 76 3.07 -18.10 24.59
CA LYS A 76 1.89 -18.65 25.27
C LYS A 76 0.81 -19.07 24.27
N ALA A 77 0.53 -18.24 23.28
CA ALA A 77 -0.43 -18.56 22.22
C ALA A 77 0.03 -19.76 21.37
N VAL A 78 1.34 -19.89 21.11
CA VAL A 78 1.92 -21.05 20.43
C VAL A 78 1.71 -22.31 21.27
N ALA A 79 1.94 -22.27 22.58
CA ALA A 79 1.73 -23.41 23.48
C ALA A 79 0.25 -23.83 23.50
N GLU A 80 -0.68 -22.88 23.66
CA GLU A 80 -2.12 -23.16 23.66
C GLU A 80 -2.61 -23.84 22.37
N ILE A 81 -2.02 -23.50 21.22
CA ILE A 81 -2.36 -24.13 19.94
C ILE A 81 -1.64 -25.47 19.76
N ALA A 82 -0.44 -25.64 20.32
CA ALA A 82 0.23 -26.93 20.30
C ALA A 82 -0.59 -28.00 21.05
N GLU A 83 -1.27 -27.63 22.14
CA GLU A 83 -2.18 -28.52 22.88
C GLU A 83 -3.38 -29.00 22.03
N THR A 84 -3.88 -28.17 21.11
CA THR A 84 -4.98 -28.57 20.21
C THR A 84 -4.52 -29.42 19.04
N LEU A 85 -3.21 -29.57 18.83
CA LEU A 85 -2.59 -30.32 17.74
C LEU A 85 -2.03 -31.69 18.20
N SER A 86 -2.54 -32.24 19.30
CA SER A 86 -2.11 -33.52 19.87
C SER A 86 -2.24 -34.71 18.89
N ALA A 87 -3.15 -34.63 17.92
CA ALA A 87 -3.33 -35.64 16.87
C ALA A 87 -2.24 -35.64 15.78
N VAL A 88 -1.41 -34.59 15.71
CA VAL A 88 -0.26 -34.54 14.80
C VAL A 88 0.88 -35.28 15.48
N GLU A 89 1.36 -36.39 14.94
CA GLU A 89 2.42 -37.21 15.56
C GLU A 89 3.83 -36.60 15.37
N ASP A 90 4.06 -36.04 14.18
CA ASP A 90 5.33 -35.40 13.83
C ASP A 90 5.56 -34.13 14.64
N ALA A 91 6.67 -34.09 15.39
CA ALA A 91 6.98 -33.01 16.32
C ALA A 91 7.36 -31.71 15.61
N GLU A 92 8.03 -31.79 14.46
CA GLU A 92 8.43 -30.61 13.68
C GLU A 92 7.22 -29.96 13.02
N LEU A 93 6.34 -30.79 12.44
CA LEU A 93 5.07 -30.36 11.85
C LEU A 93 4.15 -29.74 12.91
N ARG A 94 4.02 -30.37 14.09
CA ARG A 94 3.22 -29.83 15.19
C ARG A 94 3.71 -28.45 15.62
N ALA A 95 5.02 -28.26 15.73
CA ALA A 95 5.62 -26.98 16.08
C ALA A 95 5.41 -25.90 15.00
N ALA A 96 5.52 -26.27 13.72
CA ALA A 96 5.26 -25.37 12.61
C ALA A 96 3.79 -24.91 12.56
N LEU A 97 2.86 -25.83 12.74
CA LEU A 97 1.42 -25.55 12.77
C LEU A 97 1.03 -24.69 13.99
N ALA A 98 1.63 -24.93 15.15
CA ALA A 98 1.41 -24.11 16.34
C ALA A 98 1.84 -22.65 16.13
N ARG A 99 3.01 -22.43 15.53
CA ARG A 99 3.48 -21.07 15.16
C ARG A 99 2.54 -20.40 14.16
N LEU A 100 2.11 -21.14 13.14
CA LEU A 100 1.18 -20.62 12.13
C LEU A 100 -0.17 -20.23 12.74
N GLY A 101 -0.77 -21.10 13.56
CA GLY A 101 -2.03 -20.81 14.23
C GLY A 101 -1.95 -19.58 15.13
N ALA A 102 -0.83 -19.41 15.85
CA ALA A 102 -0.63 -18.27 16.72
C ALA A 102 -0.44 -16.96 15.94
N SER A 103 0.19 -17.01 14.77
CA SER A 103 0.30 -15.88 13.86
C SER A 103 -1.04 -15.48 13.22
N ILE A 104 -1.93 -16.42 12.93
CA ILE A 104 -3.24 -16.13 12.33
C ILE A 104 -4.20 -15.49 13.34
N LYS A 105 -4.25 -15.96 14.59
CA LYS A 105 -5.12 -15.38 15.65
C LYS A 105 -4.79 -13.92 15.99
N ARG A 106 -3.63 -13.42 15.58
CA ARG A 106 -3.16 -12.03 15.84
C ARG A 106 -3.74 -11.02 14.84
N ASN A 107 -4.10 -11.46 13.63
CA ASN A 107 -4.68 -10.62 12.58
C ASN A 107 -6.20 -10.57 12.66
#